data_AF-A0A1H9BUM9-F1
#
_entry.id   AF-A0A1H9BUM9-F1
#
_cell.length_a   1.000
_cell.length_b   1.000
_cell.length_c   1.000
_cell.angle_alpha   90.00
_cell.angle_beta   90.00
_cell.angle_gamma   90.00
#
_symmetry.space_group_name_H-M   'P 1'
#
loop_
_entity.id
_entity.type
_entity.pdbx_description
1 polymer ?
#
loop_
_entity_poly.entity_id
_entity_poly.type
_entity_poly.pdbx_seq_one_letter_code
_entity_poly.pdbx_strand_id
1 'polypeptide(L)'
;MSLEKVVFSFFILLALTLNFGFVLGEFDNPDHHHSFELLAVIVVNLIATVLKFGDRTQTGALLLASSLVAVLQLLAAGVVWAYAAHVSATGMDSVMMASIVSLAAGALLANVVSVVLIIIDTVNLRR
;
A
#
# COMPACT_ATOMS: atom_id res chain seq x y z
N MET A 1 -26.68 2.44 7.54
CA MET A 1 -25.31 2.37 6.97
C MET A 1 -24.83 3.80 6.75
N SER A 2 -23.69 4.22 7.30
CA SER A 2 -23.19 5.60 7.15
C SER A 2 -22.20 5.69 5.99
N LEU A 3 -22.37 6.65 5.10
CA LEU A 3 -21.54 6.83 3.91
C LEU A 3 -20.04 6.98 4.25
N GLU A 4 -19.74 7.67 5.36
CA GLU A 4 -18.39 7.81 5.90
C GLU A 4 -17.70 6.46 6.16
N LYS A 5 -18.40 5.50 6.78
CA LYS A 5 -17.84 4.16 7.05
C LYS A 5 -17.65 3.35 5.76
N VAL A 6 -18.50 3.57 4.76
CA VAL A 6 -18.38 2.91 3.45
C VAL A 6 -17.14 3.41 2.73
N VAL A 7 -16.95 4.73 2.66
CA VAL A 7 -15.80 5.37 2.03
C VAL A 7 -14.51 4.95 2.73
N PHE A 8 -14.50 4.94 4.07
CA PHE A 8 -13.36 4.46 4.85
C PHE A 8 -12.98 3.02 4.46
N SER A 9 -13.90 2.07 4.63
CA SER A 9 -13.62 0.65 4.34
C SER A 9 -13.29 0.40 2.86
N PHE A 10 -13.91 1.15 1.94
CA PHE A 10 -13.63 1.08 0.51
C PHE A 10 -12.16 1.40 0.21
N PHE A 11 -11.63 2.52 0.70
CA PHE A 11 -10.25 2.91 0.42
C PHE A 11 -9.23 1.97 1.09
N ILE A 12 -9.55 1.41 2.27
CA ILE A 12 -8.67 0.42 2.92
C ILE A 12 -8.57 -0.84 2.06
N LEU A 13 -9.72 -1.37 1.61
CA LEU A 13 -9.76 -2.57 0.78
C LEU A 13 -9.12 -2.32 -0.59
N LEU A 14 -9.38 -1.16 -1.20
CA LEU A 14 -8.79 -0.77 -2.47
C LEU A 14 -7.26 -0.61 -2.36
N ALA A 15 -6.75 -0.03 -1.27
CA ALA A 15 -5.32 0.07 -1.02
C ALA A 15 -4.65 -1.30 -0.97
N LEU A 16 -5.28 -2.27 -0.29
CA LEU A 16 -4.80 -3.64 -0.21
C LEU A 16 -4.81 -4.32 -1.58
N THR A 17 -5.94 -4.28 -2.30
CA THR A 17 -6.11 -5.03 -3.55
C THR A 17 -5.28 -4.47 -4.70
N LEU A 18 -5.12 -3.15 -4.80
CA LEU A 18 -4.22 -2.55 -5.77
C LEU A 18 -2.76 -2.90 -5.46
N ASN A 19 -2.37 -2.83 -4.18
CA ASN A 19 -1.01 -3.19 -3.78
C ASN A 19 -0.72 -4.67 -4.07
N PHE A 20 -1.67 -5.55 -3.80
CA PHE A 20 -1.59 -6.97 -4.17
C PHE A 20 -1.46 -7.15 -5.69
N GLY A 21 -2.27 -6.43 -6.47
CA GLY A 21 -2.19 -6.44 -7.93
C GLY A 21 -0.80 -6.05 -8.45
N PHE A 22 -0.19 -5.01 -7.87
CA PHE A 22 1.15 -4.60 -8.24
C PHE A 22 2.23 -5.63 -7.89
N VAL A 23 2.09 -6.38 -6.80
CA VAL A 23 3.07 -7.39 -6.37
C VAL A 23 2.89 -8.72 -7.12
N LEU A 24 1.73 -8.95 -7.74
CA LEU A 24 1.49 -10.14 -8.55
C LEU A 24 2.32 -10.13 -9.83
N GLY A 25 3.01 -11.24 -10.10
CA GLY A 25 3.87 -11.39 -11.26
C GLY A 25 5.19 -12.05 -10.88
N GLU A 26 6.08 -12.19 -11.87
CA GLU A 26 7.48 -12.53 -11.61
C GLU A 26 8.21 -11.30 -11.05
N PHE A 27 8.67 -11.40 -9.80
CA PHE A 27 9.12 -10.25 -9.00
C PHE A 27 10.28 -9.43 -9.61
N ASP A 28 11.07 -10.04 -10.48
CA ASP A 28 12.25 -9.45 -11.11
C ASP A 28 12.02 -9.13 -12.59
N ASN A 29 10.84 -9.39 -13.14
CA ASN A 29 10.52 -9.14 -14.54
C ASN A 29 9.86 -7.76 -14.72
N PRO A 30 10.53 -6.77 -15.34
CA PRO A 30 9.98 -5.43 -15.50
C PRO A 30 8.69 -5.35 -16.32
N ASP A 31 8.45 -6.30 -17.22
CA ASP A 31 7.27 -6.30 -18.09
C ASP A 31 5.97 -6.65 -17.35
N HIS A 32 6.07 -7.21 -16.14
CA HIS A 32 4.91 -7.58 -15.32
C HIS A 32 4.42 -6.46 -14.40
N HIS A 33 5.23 -5.41 -14.21
CA HIS A 33 4.94 -4.35 -13.26
C HIS A 33 4.87 -3.00 -13.99
N HIS A 34 3.79 -2.23 -13.77
CA HIS A 34 3.60 -0.97 -14.49
C HIS A 34 3.73 0.25 -13.56
N SER A 35 4.36 1.33 -14.05
CA SER A 35 4.55 2.57 -13.31
C SER A 35 3.22 3.21 -12.86
N PHE A 36 2.22 3.23 -13.75
CA PHE A 36 0.87 3.69 -13.42
C PHE A 36 0.19 2.88 -12.31
N GLU A 37 0.46 1.58 -12.22
CA GLU A 37 -0.06 0.76 -11.12
C GLU A 37 0.59 1.16 -9.80
N LEU A 38 1.92 1.27 -9.77
CA LEU A 38 2.65 1.74 -8.58
C LEU A 38 2.15 3.12 -8.12
N LEU A 39 1.93 4.03 -9.06
CA LEU A 39 1.37 5.35 -8.78
C LEU A 39 -0.04 5.26 -8.17
N ALA A 40 -0.92 4.44 -8.75
CA ALA A 40 -2.27 4.22 -8.22
C ALA A 40 -2.21 3.65 -6.80
N VAL A 41 -1.31 2.70 -6.55
CA VAL A 41 -1.09 2.10 -5.23
C VAL A 41 -0.65 3.17 -4.22
N ILE A 42 0.33 4.01 -4.58
CA ILE A 42 0.80 5.12 -3.72
C ILE A 42 -0.36 6.07 -3.39
N VAL A 43 -1.08 6.56 -4.40
CA VAL A 43 -2.14 7.55 -4.23
C VAL A 43 -3.27 7.01 -3.35
N VAL A 44 -3.72 5.78 -3.61
CA VAL A 44 -4.79 5.17 -2.82
C VAL A 44 -4.35 4.91 -1.38
N ASN A 45 -3.11 4.49 -1.15
CA ASN A 45 -2.57 4.34 0.21
C ASN A 45 -2.47 5.68 0.95
N LEU A 46 -2.12 6.78 0.27
CA LEU A 46 -2.14 8.11 0.86
C LEU A 46 -3.56 8.53 1.27
N ILE A 47 -4.57 8.30 0.40
CA ILE A 47 -5.97 8.58 0.75
C ILE A 47 -6.41 7.75 1.96
N ALA A 48 -6.13 6.44 1.95
CA ALA A 48 -6.44 5.57 3.08
C ALA A 48 -5.76 6.01 4.38
N THR A 49 -4.53 6.53 4.29
CA THR A 49 -3.80 7.09 5.44
C THR A 49 -4.50 8.34 5.99
N VAL A 50 -4.90 9.27 5.13
CA VAL A 50 -5.64 10.48 5.54
C VAL A 50 -6.96 10.12 6.23
N LEU A 51 -7.69 9.14 5.69
CA LEU A 51 -8.97 8.69 6.27
C LEU A 51 -8.83 8.03 7.65
N LYS A 52 -7.64 7.57 8.03
CA LYS A 52 -7.37 7.02 9.36
C LYS A 52 -7.01 8.08 10.41
N PHE A 53 -6.80 9.33 9.99
CA PHE A 53 -6.64 10.42 10.95
C PHE A 53 -7.97 10.72 11.65
N GLY A 54 -7.92 10.90 12.96
CA GLY A 54 -9.06 11.31 13.78
C GLY A 54 -9.47 10.30 14.86
N ASP A 55 -9.06 9.04 14.73
CA ASP A 55 -9.26 8.04 15.78
C ASP A 55 -8.14 8.12 16.84
N ARG A 56 -8.53 8.33 18.10
CA ARG A 56 -7.62 8.44 19.26
C ARG A 56 -7.51 7.15 20.06
N THR A 57 -8.10 6.05 19.59
CA THR A 57 -7.99 4.74 20.23
C THR A 57 -6.62 4.10 19.97
N GLN A 58 -6.26 3.07 20.76
CA GLN A 58 -5.07 2.25 20.52
C GLN A 58 -5.14 1.55 19.15
N THR A 59 -6.31 1.05 18.77
CA THR A 59 -6.52 0.44 17.44
C THR A 59 -6.36 1.47 16.32
N GLY A 60 -6.90 2.69 16.50
CA GLY A 60 -6.70 3.81 15.58
C GLY A 60 -5.23 4.17 15.39
N ALA A 61 -4.44 4.20 16.48
CA ALA A 61 -3.00 4.44 16.41
C ALA A 61 -2.26 3.35 15.61
N LEU A 62 -2.62 2.08 15.78
CA LEU A 62 -2.02 0.96 15.05
C LEU A 62 -2.45 0.92 13.58
N LEU A 63 -3.71 1.26 13.29
CA LEU A 63 -4.22 1.46 11.93
C LEU A 63 -3.45 2.58 11.21
N LEU A 64 -3.20 3.70 11.88
CA LEU A 64 -2.41 4.79 11.32
C LEU A 64 -0.96 4.36 11.08
N ALA A 65 -0.33 3.72 12.08
CA ALA A 65 1.04 3.24 11.99
C ALA A 65 1.26 2.29 10.80
N SER A 66 0.37 1.32 10.62
CA SER A 66 0.43 0.40 9.46
C SER A 66 0.34 1.14 8.11
N SER A 67 -0.48 2.20 8.01
CA SER A 67 -0.54 3.01 6.78
C SER A 67 0.73 3.80 6.53
N LEU A 68 1.32 4.38 7.59
CA LEU A 68 2.57 5.12 7.47
C LEU A 68 3.71 4.22 6.99
N VAL A 69 3.78 2.98 7.49
CA VAL A 69 4.72 1.97 7.00
C VAL A 69 4.48 1.67 5.52
N ALA A 70 3.22 1.42 5.13
CA ALA A 70 2.86 1.16 3.73
C ALA A 70 3.26 2.32 2.81
N VAL A 71 2.93 3.55 3.18
CA VAL A 71 3.25 4.76 2.41
C VAL A 71 4.76 4.96 2.30
N LEU A 72 5.52 4.81 3.38
CA LEU A 72 6.97 4.97 3.34
C LEU A 72 7.64 3.98 2.40
N GLN A 73 7.22 2.71 2.44
CA GLN A 73 7.75 1.68 1.55
C GLN A 73 7.33 1.90 0.09
N LEU A 74 6.09 2.32 -0.17
CA LEU A 74 5.62 2.64 -1.50
C LEU A 74 6.30 3.87 -2.11
N LEU A 75 6.54 4.91 -1.30
CA LEU A 75 7.30 6.08 -1.74
C LEU A 75 8.76 5.70 -2.01
N ALA A 76 9.37 4.85 -1.18
CA ALA A 76 10.71 4.33 -1.45
C ALA A 76 10.74 3.54 -2.77
N ALA A 77 9.75 2.69 -3.03
CA ALA A 77 9.61 1.96 -4.30
C ALA A 77 9.48 2.93 -5.49
N GLY A 78 8.69 3.99 -5.35
CA GLY A 78 8.55 5.05 -6.36
C GLY A 78 9.85 5.80 -6.62
N VAL A 79 10.66 6.07 -5.58
CA VAL A 79 11.99 6.69 -5.73
C VAL A 79 12.95 5.76 -6.48
N VAL A 80 12.98 4.47 -6.14
CA VAL A 80 13.81 3.47 -6.84
C VAL A 80 13.38 3.38 -8.32
N TRP A 81 12.07 3.36 -8.59
CA TRP A 81 11.55 3.40 -9.95
C TRP A 81 12.03 4.64 -10.70
N ALA A 82 11.86 5.83 -10.11
CA ALA A 82 12.24 7.09 -10.74
C ALA A 82 13.75 7.13 -11.06
N TYR A 83 14.58 6.62 -10.15
CA TYR A 83 16.02 6.47 -10.35
C TYR A 83 16.33 5.50 -11.51
N ALA A 84 15.74 4.30 -11.50
CA ALA A 84 15.97 3.30 -12.54
C ALA A 84 15.55 3.80 -13.94
N ALA A 85 14.42 4.51 -14.03
CA ALA A 85 13.87 4.97 -15.29
C ALA A 85 14.53 6.24 -15.88
N HIS A 86 15.10 7.12 -15.04
CA HIS A 86 15.57 8.44 -15.50
C HIS A 86 17.04 8.74 -15.20
N VAL A 87 17.69 7.97 -14.32
CA VAL A 87 19.05 8.26 -13.84
C VAL A 87 20.01 7.10 -14.13
N SER A 88 19.55 5.85 -13.96
CA SER A 88 20.38 4.66 -14.16
C SER A 88 20.89 4.54 -15.59
N ALA A 89 22.18 4.25 -15.75
CA ALA A 89 22.77 3.97 -17.06
C ALA A 89 22.33 2.60 -17.62
N THR A 90 21.95 1.65 -16.75
CA THR A 90 21.45 0.31 -17.14
C THR A 90 19.93 0.29 -17.35
N GLY A 91 19.22 1.33 -16.92
CA GLY A 91 17.76 1.42 -17.01
C GLY A 91 17.03 0.54 -15.98
N MET A 92 15.83 0.10 -16.35
CA MET A 92 15.01 -0.81 -15.55
C MET A 92 15.45 -2.27 -15.80
N ASP A 93 16.33 -2.78 -14.95
CA ASP A 93 16.79 -4.17 -14.96
C ASP A 93 16.11 -5.03 -13.87
N SER A 94 16.43 -6.32 -13.84
CA SER A 94 15.76 -7.26 -12.93
C SER A 94 16.05 -6.99 -11.45
N VAL A 95 17.24 -6.45 -11.15
CA VAL A 95 17.65 -6.12 -9.78
C VAL A 95 16.88 -4.90 -9.27
N MET A 96 16.73 -3.87 -10.10
CA MET A 96 15.90 -2.70 -9.79
C MET A 96 14.44 -3.10 -9.62
N MET A 97 13.89 -3.93 -10.52
CA MET A 97 12.50 -4.38 -10.42
C MET A 97 12.26 -5.20 -9.15
N ALA A 98 13.12 -6.17 -8.87
CA ALA A 98 13.09 -6.95 -7.63
C ALA A 98 13.09 -6.07 -6.38
N SER A 99 13.87 -4.99 -6.37
CA SER A 99 13.95 -4.05 -5.25
C SER A 99 12.64 -3.26 -5.08
N ILE A 100 12.03 -2.81 -6.18
CA ILE A 100 10.74 -2.11 -6.19
C ILE A 100 9.63 -3.03 -5.67
N VAL A 101 9.54 -4.24 -6.21
CA VAL A 101 8.51 -5.23 -5.83
C VAL A 101 8.69 -5.66 -4.38
N SER A 102 9.93 -5.83 -3.90
CA SER A 102 10.21 -6.15 -2.50
C SER A 102 9.72 -5.06 -1.53
N LEU A 103 9.95 -3.79 -1.85
CA LEU A 103 9.44 -2.67 -1.07
C LEU A 103 7.89 -2.63 -1.10
N ALA A 104 7.29 -2.83 -2.27
CA ALA A 104 5.83 -2.89 -2.39
C ALA A 104 5.21 -4.09 -1.64
N ALA A 105 5.89 -5.24 -1.60
CA ALA A 105 5.48 -6.41 -0.84
C ALA A 105 5.52 -6.17 0.68
N GLY A 106 6.47 -5.37 1.18
CA GLY A 106 6.42 -4.88 2.56
C GLY A 106 5.15 -4.05 2.82
N ALA A 107 4.82 -3.14 1.89
CA ALA A 107 3.63 -2.31 2.01
C ALA A 107 2.34 -3.15 1.92
N LEU A 108 2.36 -4.26 1.19
CA LEU A 108 1.28 -5.23 1.14
C LEU A 108 0.97 -5.78 2.54
N LEU A 109 2.01 -6.23 3.25
CA LEU A 109 1.85 -6.76 4.61
C LEU A 109 1.28 -5.71 5.56
N ALA A 110 1.71 -4.46 5.43
CA ALA A 110 1.18 -3.37 6.23
C ALA A 110 -0.32 -3.08 5.91
N ASN A 111 -0.73 -3.20 4.65
CA ASN A 111 -2.14 -3.14 4.26
C ASN A 111 -2.97 -4.33 4.77
N VAL A 112 -2.39 -5.54 4.81
CA VAL A 112 -3.04 -6.71 5.42
C VAL A 112 -3.30 -6.45 6.90
N VAL A 113 -2.32 -5.92 7.64
CA VAL A 113 -2.51 -5.53 9.05
C VAL A 113 -3.68 -4.55 9.18
N SER A 114 -3.77 -3.55 8.29
CA SER A 114 -4.86 -2.58 8.29
C SER A 114 -6.24 -3.24 8.16
N VAL A 115 -6.38 -4.18 7.22
CA VAL A 115 -7.65 -4.90 7.00
C VAL A 115 -7.99 -5.81 8.18
N VAL A 116 -7.00 -6.52 8.73
CA VAL A 116 -7.19 -7.38 9.90
C VAL A 116 -7.70 -6.59 11.11
N LEU A 117 -7.15 -5.40 11.38
CA LEU A 117 -7.62 -4.55 12.47
C LEU A 117 -9.09 -4.13 12.30
N ILE A 118 -9.50 -3.75 11.09
CA ILE A 118 -10.91 -3.42 10.80
C ILE A 118 -11.82 -4.62 11.02
N ILE A 119 -11.40 -5.82 10.62
CA ILE A 119 -12.17 -7.05 10.83
C ILE A 119 -12.33 -7.31 12.33
N ILE A 120 -11.25 -7.18 13.11
CA ILE A 120 -11.27 -7.37 14.57
C ILE A 120 -12.24 -6.37 15.23
N ASP A 121 -12.16 -5.09 14.88
CA ASP A 121 -13.06 -4.06 15.42
C ASP A 121 -14.53 -4.34 15.04
N THR A 122 -14.77 -4.80 13.81
CA THR A 122 -16.12 -5.15 13.33
C THR A 122 -16.69 -6.35 14.09
N VAL A 123 -15.87 -7.33 14.44
CA VAL A 123 -16.29 -8.51 15.23
C VAL A 123 -16.55 -8.13 16.68
N ASN A 124 -15.70 -7.30 17.29
CA ASN A 124 -15.87 -6.84 18.67
C ASN A 124 -17.12 -5.98 18.86
N LEU A 125 -17.50 -5.16 17.86
CA LEU A 125 -18.75 -4.38 17.88
C LEU A 125 -20.03 -5.22 17.91
N ARG A 126 -19.96 -6.51 17.60
CA ARG A 126 -21.11 -7.44 17.63
C ARG A 126 -21.26 -8.18 18.95
N ARG A 127 -20.31 -8.04 19.87
CA ARG A 127 -20.34 -8.64 21.22
C ARG A 127 -20.69 -7.58 22.25
#